data_AF-A0A9D6K7R4-F1
#
_entry.id   AF-A0A9D6K7R4-F1
#
_cell.length_a   1.000
_cell.length_b   1.000
_cell.length_c   1.000
_cell.angle_alpha   90.00
_cell.angle_beta   90.00
_cell.angle_gamma   90.00
#
_symmetry.space_group_name_H-M   'P 1'
#
loop_
_entity.id
_entity.type
_entity.pdbx_description
1 polymer ?
#
loop_
_entity_poly.entity_id
_entity_poly.type
_entity_poly.pdbx_seq_one_letter_code
_entity_poly.pdbx_strand_id
1 'polypeptide(L)'
;MAEQVINPDLNFVKDIIASGGDTLKKCFQCATCSVVCNVTPADKPFPRKEMIQAQWGLKDKLFSNPDIWLCHQCSDCTAYCPRGAKPGEVLGAIRKLSIQHYALLGFLAKAVGSPKFLLFLFALPAAIFLIITISIGSLWNVPRGANGAIVFSKLIPVNYIDEVFVPTALFASIMFAFGILKYWKDMAKNATQASGSNIISAIIATVTGILLHSGLKKCDLTKTRCKSHLLVFYGFGGLFIATNLSLFYLYGLKWESPYPQTDPLKFFGNGGAIALIVGITLMILNRLRNKEKAGLGSYFDWLFISVIAVIGVSGTLAQLLRLAFSKMAHMFYRATAMVFAKYSGRGESA
;
A
#
# COMPACT_ATOMS: atom_id res chain seq x y z
N MET A 1 19.62 -22.32 37.81
CA MET A 1 19.15 -21.85 36.48
C MET A 1 19.90 -22.66 35.44
N ALA A 2 19.23 -23.43 34.61
CA ALA A 2 19.91 -24.15 33.53
C ALA A 2 20.57 -23.11 32.59
N GLU A 3 21.85 -23.32 32.28
CA GLU A 3 22.61 -22.48 31.35
C GLU A 3 21.98 -22.59 29.97
N GLN A 4 21.14 -21.61 29.60
CA GLN A 4 20.57 -21.55 28.27
C GLN A 4 21.66 -21.04 27.33
N VAL A 5 22.41 -21.97 26.72
CA VAL A 5 23.41 -21.65 25.69
C VAL A 5 22.67 -20.99 24.53
N ILE A 6 22.93 -19.69 24.35
CA ILE A 6 22.43 -18.93 23.20
C ILE A 6 23.31 -19.28 22.02
N ASN A 7 22.72 -19.76 20.92
CA ASN A 7 23.43 -20.02 19.66
C ASN A 7 23.10 -18.92 18.62
N PRO A 8 24.01 -17.97 18.36
CA PRO A 8 23.76 -16.87 17.43
C PRO A 8 23.69 -17.32 15.96
N ASP A 9 22.63 -16.94 15.24
CA ASP A 9 22.57 -17.07 13.78
C ASP A 9 23.24 -15.86 13.10
N LEU A 10 24.51 -16.02 12.73
CA LEU A 10 25.28 -14.97 12.06
C LEU A 10 24.79 -14.68 10.63
N ASN A 11 24.15 -15.64 9.96
CA ASN A 11 23.57 -15.40 8.63
C ASN A 11 22.35 -14.51 8.75
N PHE A 12 21.51 -14.73 9.76
CA PHE A 12 20.39 -13.84 10.04
C PHE A 12 20.84 -12.41 10.38
N VAL A 13 21.94 -12.23 11.12
CA VAL A 13 22.53 -10.90 11.35
C VAL A 13 22.92 -10.23 10.02
N LYS A 14 23.55 -10.97 9.10
CA LYS A 14 23.89 -10.46 7.77
C LYS A 14 22.65 -10.08 6.97
N ASP A 15 21.58 -10.88 7.06
CA ASP A 15 20.31 -10.59 6.39
C ASP A 15 19.66 -9.29 6.90
N ILE A 16 19.72 -9.02 8.21
CA ILE A 16 19.22 -7.77 8.80
C ILE A 16 20.04 -6.58 8.25
N ILE A 17 21.36 -6.69 8.24
CA ILE A 17 22.26 -5.65 7.69
C ILE A 17 21.92 -5.38 6.22
N ALA A 18 21.83 -6.42 5.40
CA ALA A 18 21.49 -6.32 3.98
C ALA A 18 20.07 -5.76 3.73
N SER A 19 19.17 -5.87 4.71
CA SER A 19 17.79 -5.38 4.64
C SER A 19 17.61 -3.94 5.14
N GLY A 20 18.70 -3.24 5.47
CA GLY A 20 18.68 -1.84 5.92
C GLY A 20 18.81 -1.63 7.43
N GLY A 21 19.17 -2.67 8.19
CA GLY A 21 19.45 -2.60 9.62
C GLY A 21 20.96 -2.55 9.94
N ASP A 22 21.79 -1.95 9.08
CA ASP A 22 23.25 -1.97 9.14
C ASP A 22 23.84 -1.44 10.46
N THR A 23 23.11 -0.59 11.16
CA THR A 23 23.54 0.03 12.42
C THR A 23 23.25 -0.80 13.67
N LEU A 24 22.67 -2.00 13.54
CA LEU A 24 22.26 -2.84 14.68
C LEU A 24 23.41 -3.09 15.68
N LYS A 25 24.65 -3.26 15.18
CA LYS A 25 25.85 -3.51 15.99
C LYS A 25 26.38 -2.28 16.74
N LYS A 26 25.85 -1.08 16.49
CA LYS A 26 26.22 0.14 17.25
C LYS A 26 25.53 0.22 18.61
N CYS A 27 24.48 -0.58 18.83
CA CYS A 27 23.64 -0.52 20.01
C CYS A 27 24.33 -1.15 21.24
N PHE A 28 24.62 -0.31 22.23
CA PHE A 28 25.20 -0.68 23.53
C PHE A 28 24.16 -0.80 24.67
N GLN A 29 22.87 -0.93 24.34
CA GLN A 29 21.81 -1.25 25.32
C GLN A 29 21.53 -0.18 26.40
N CYS A 30 21.67 1.12 26.10
CA CYS A 30 21.40 2.21 27.05
C CYS A 30 19.92 2.53 27.37
N ALA A 31 18.96 1.83 26.74
CA ALA A 31 17.51 2.01 26.93
C ALA A 31 16.87 3.35 26.52
N THR A 32 17.62 4.35 26.02
CA THR A 32 17.03 5.62 25.53
C THR A 32 15.87 5.39 24.56
N CYS A 33 16.03 4.45 23.62
CA CYS A 33 14.99 4.08 22.65
C CYS A 33 13.68 3.58 23.29
N SER A 34 13.75 2.94 24.46
CA SER A 34 12.56 2.47 25.17
C SER A 34 11.85 3.58 25.90
N VAL A 35 12.61 4.52 26.47
CA VAL A 35 12.06 5.67 27.22
C VAL A 35 11.37 6.66 26.29
N VAL A 36 11.95 6.94 25.12
CA VAL A 36 11.38 7.91 24.16
C VAL A 36 10.24 7.35 23.31
N CYS A 37 10.02 6.03 23.33
CA CYS A 37 9.02 5.39 22.48
C CYS A 37 7.67 5.30 23.20
N ASN A 38 6.72 6.13 22.77
CA ASN A 38 5.39 6.22 23.39
C ASN A 38 4.46 5.01 23.12
N VAL A 39 4.96 3.96 22.44
CA VAL A 39 4.26 2.68 22.24
C VAL A 39 4.93 1.52 23.01
N THR A 40 5.99 1.79 23.78
CA THR A 40 6.62 0.80 24.66
C THR A 40 5.62 0.31 25.71
N PRO A 41 5.38 -1.01 25.83
CA PRO A 41 4.56 -1.57 26.91
C PRO A 41 5.22 -1.34 28.28
N ALA A 42 4.40 -1.17 29.33
CA ALA A 42 4.90 -0.88 30.68
C ALA A 42 5.80 -1.99 31.26
N ASP A 43 5.54 -3.23 30.87
CA ASP A 43 6.19 -4.45 31.38
C ASP A 43 7.33 -4.95 30.48
N LYS A 44 7.56 -4.35 29.31
CA LYS A 44 8.51 -4.85 28.31
C LYS A 44 9.40 -3.75 27.73
N PRO A 45 10.74 -3.93 27.71
CA PRO A 45 11.67 -2.92 27.20
C PRO A 45 11.76 -2.92 25.66
N PHE A 46 10.66 -2.55 24.99
CA PHE A 46 10.60 -2.31 23.54
C PHE A 46 11.22 -0.94 23.20
N PRO A 47 11.96 -0.73 22.09
CA PRO A 47 12.52 -1.73 21.19
C PRO A 47 13.92 -2.22 21.62
N ARG A 48 14.39 -1.88 22.84
CA ARG A 48 15.74 -2.22 23.33
C ARG A 48 16.00 -3.74 23.28
N LYS A 49 15.02 -4.54 23.69
CA LYS A 49 15.06 -6.01 23.67
C LYS A 49 15.24 -6.53 22.24
N GLU A 50 14.49 -6.00 21.28
CA GLU A 50 14.58 -6.38 19.88
C GLU A 50 15.96 -6.03 19.30
N MET A 51 16.54 -4.91 19.73
CA MET A 51 17.90 -4.52 19.31
C MET A 51 18.98 -5.51 19.77
N ILE A 52 18.92 -6.04 20.99
CA ILE A 52 19.91 -7.03 21.44
C ILE A 52 19.67 -8.39 20.78
N GLN A 53 18.41 -8.79 20.61
CA GLN A 53 18.05 -10.01 19.90
C GLN A 53 18.54 -9.98 18.44
N ALA A 54 18.46 -8.80 17.79
CA ALA A 54 19.00 -8.59 16.45
C ALA A 54 20.53 -8.70 16.42
N GLN A 55 21.22 -8.15 17.42
CA GLN A 55 22.67 -8.25 17.53
C GLN A 55 23.16 -9.68 17.71
N TRP A 56 22.42 -10.49 18.46
CA TRP A 56 22.74 -11.88 18.73
C TRP A 56 22.17 -12.85 17.69
N GLY A 57 21.49 -12.35 16.65
CA GLY A 57 20.92 -13.23 15.61
C GLY A 57 19.83 -14.17 16.13
N LEU A 58 19.03 -13.74 17.13
CA LEU A 58 17.97 -14.56 17.72
C LEU A 58 16.70 -14.54 16.87
N LYS A 59 16.81 -15.16 15.69
CA LYS A 59 15.77 -15.18 14.66
C LYS A 59 14.42 -15.62 15.18
N ASP A 60 14.36 -16.77 15.85
CA ASP A 60 13.10 -17.34 16.33
C ASP A 60 12.43 -16.40 17.34
N LYS A 61 13.21 -15.82 18.27
CA LYS A 61 12.71 -14.85 19.25
C LYS A 61 12.20 -13.56 18.62
N LEU A 62 12.74 -13.13 17.48
CA LEU A 62 12.29 -11.93 16.79
C LEU A 62 11.08 -12.19 15.90
N PHE A 63 11.07 -13.30 15.16
CA PHE A 63 10.02 -13.60 14.20
C PHE A 63 8.73 -14.07 14.84
N SER A 64 8.76 -14.61 16.07
CA SER A 64 7.55 -14.95 16.82
C SER A 64 7.09 -13.85 17.77
N ASN A 65 7.80 -12.72 17.86
CA ASN A 65 7.53 -11.65 18.82
C ASN A 65 6.55 -10.62 18.22
N PRO A 66 5.33 -10.47 18.78
CA PRO A 66 4.36 -9.50 18.28
C PRO A 66 4.80 -8.04 18.45
N ASP A 67 5.73 -7.75 19.35
CA ASP A 67 6.17 -6.39 19.65
C ASP A 67 6.80 -5.73 18.41
N ILE A 68 7.34 -6.49 17.45
CA ILE A 68 7.90 -5.94 16.21
C ILE A 68 6.86 -5.15 15.40
N TRP A 69 5.56 -5.43 15.58
CA TRP A 69 4.45 -4.78 14.88
C TRP A 69 3.92 -3.55 15.61
N LEU A 70 4.33 -3.29 16.85
CA LEU A 70 4.02 -2.03 17.56
C LEU A 70 4.71 -0.83 16.93
N CYS A 71 5.82 -1.07 16.22
CA CYS A 71 6.60 -0.02 15.58
C CYS A 71 5.80 0.69 14.47
N HIS A 72 5.53 1.99 14.67
CA HIS A 72 4.96 2.86 13.63
C HIS A 72 6.02 3.53 12.76
N GLN A 73 7.30 3.17 12.89
CA GLN A 73 8.41 3.77 12.12
C GLN A 73 8.44 5.30 12.23
N CYS A 74 8.16 5.89 13.40
CA CYS A 74 8.20 7.35 13.60
C CYS A 74 9.62 7.91 13.72
N SER A 75 10.60 7.03 13.95
CA SER A 75 12.01 7.35 14.11
C SER A 75 12.37 8.20 15.34
N ASP A 76 11.49 8.34 16.33
CA ASP A 76 11.82 8.95 17.64
C ASP A 76 13.03 8.23 18.26
N CYS A 77 12.95 6.90 18.37
CA CYS A 77 14.04 6.06 18.88
C CYS A 77 15.34 6.17 18.07
N THR A 78 15.26 6.50 16.77
CA THR A 78 16.41 6.71 15.90
C THR A 78 17.04 8.08 16.16
N ALA A 79 16.23 9.14 16.22
CA ALA A 79 16.70 10.51 16.43
C ALA A 79 17.38 10.72 17.79
N TYR A 80 16.87 10.06 18.85
CA TYR A 80 17.43 10.18 20.20
C TYR A 80 18.52 9.16 20.51
N CYS A 81 18.91 8.27 19.59
CA CYS A 81 19.92 7.25 19.87
C CYS A 81 21.33 7.88 19.93
N PRO A 82 22.02 7.87 21.09
CA PRO A 82 23.33 8.53 21.24
C PRO A 82 24.45 7.85 20.44
N ARG A 83 24.24 6.61 20.01
CA ARG A 83 25.18 5.81 19.19
C ARG A 83 24.83 5.79 17.71
N GLY A 84 23.73 6.44 17.31
CA GLY A 84 23.23 6.36 15.93
C GLY A 84 22.93 4.92 15.48
N ALA A 85 22.38 4.08 16.37
CA ALA A 85 22.07 2.68 16.11
C ALA A 85 20.76 2.46 15.33
N LYS A 86 20.02 3.55 15.05
CA LYS A 86 18.79 3.61 14.24
C LYS A 86 17.79 2.46 14.50
N PRO A 87 17.22 2.35 15.72
CA PRO A 87 16.34 1.22 16.06
C PRO A 87 15.08 1.10 15.20
N GLY A 88 14.55 2.21 14.67
CA GLY A 88 13.42 2.19 13.75
C GLY A 88 13.75 1.40 12.48
N GLU A 89 14.89 1.68 11.86
CA GLU A 89 15.36 1.04 10.63
C GLU A 89 15.65 -0.44 10.85
N VAL A 90 16.25 -0.80 11.99
CA VAL A 90 16.48 -2.19 12.37
C VAL A 90 15.15 -2.95 12.52
N LEU A 91 14.15 -2.36 13.18
CA LEU A 91 12.81 -2.95 13.26
C LEU A 91 12.13 -3.08 11.90
N GLY A 92 12.30 -2.09 11.01
CA GLY A 92 11.82 -2.16 9.63
C GLY A 92 12.42 -3.34 8.86
N ALA A 93 13.74 -3.55 8.99
CA ALA A 93 14.44 -4.69 8.40
C ALA A 93 13.95 -6.04 8.97
N ILE A 94 13.77 -6.14 10.28
CA ILE A 94 13.24 -7.35 10.94
C ILE A 94 11.83 -7.67 10.46
N ARG A 95 10.94 -6.67 10.35
CA ARG A 95 9.58 -6.86 9.82
C ARG A 95 9.59 -7.33 8.37
N LYS A 96 10.45 -6.76 7.53
CA LYS A 96 10.62 -7.20 6.14
C LYS A 96 11.02 -8.67 6.07
N LEU A 97 12.02 -9.08 6.84
CA LEU A 97 12.49 -10.46 6.88
C LEU A 97 11.45 -11.42 7.47
N SER A 98 10.69 -10.97 8.47
CA SER A 98 9.56 -11.73 9.04
C SER A 98 8.49 -12.00 7.98
N ILE A 99 8.07 -10.98 7.22
CA ILE A 99 7.12 -11.17 6.09
C ILE A 99 7.65 -12.19 5.09
N GLN A 100 8.93 -12.12 4.73
CA GLN A 100 9.55 -13.08 3.81
C GLN A 100 9.61 -14.50 4.37
N HIS A 101 9.78 -14.67 5.68
CA HIS A 101 9.81 -15.96 6.35
C HIS A 101 8.43 -16.65 6.41
N TYR A 102 7.37 -15.86 6.60
CA TYR A 102 6.00 -16.37 6.69
C TYR A 102 5.28 -16.46 5.33
N ALA A 103 5.81 -15.84 4.28
CA ALA A 103 5.29 -16.01 2.93
C ALA A 103 5.37 -17.48 2.48
N LEU A 104 4.26 -18.02 1.95
CA LEU A 104 4.21 -19.37 1.40
C LEU A 104 5.19 -19.56 0.24
N LEU A 105 5.20 -18.59 -0.68
CA LEU A 105 6.10 -18.59 -1.85
C LEU A 105 7.27 -17.64 -1.59
N GLY A 106 8.27 -18.16 -0.87
CA GLY A 106 9.44 -17.38 -0.46
C GLY A 106 10.19 -16.73 -1.63
N PHE A 107 10.17 -17.32 -2.84
CA PHE A 107 10.80 -16.73 -4.01
C PHE A 107 10.10 -15.43 -4.45
N LEU A 108 8.76 -15.37 -4.43
CA LEU A 108 8.01 -14.15 -4.75
C LEU A 108 8.26 -13.05 -3.72
N ALA A 109 8.29 -13.42 -2.43
CA ALA A 109 8.58 -12.47 -1.36
C ALA A 109 10.01 -11.89 -1.45
N LYS A 110 10.98 -12.70 -1.89
CA LYS A 110 12.34 -12.23 -2.20
C LYS A 110 12.37 -11.34 -3.45
N ALA A 111 11.61 -11.69 -4.49
CA ALA A 111 11.54 -10.92 -5.73
C ALA A 111 11.01 -9.50 -5.48
N VAL A 112 9.87 -9.37 -4.81
CA VAL A 112 9.27 -8.07 -4.46
C VAL A 112 10.20 -7.24 -3.55
N GLY A 113 10.93 -7.91 -2.65
CA GLY A 113 11.85 -7.25 -1.71
C GLY A 113 13.16 -6.76 -2.34
N SER A 114 13.39 -6.99 -3.65
CA SER A 114 14.64 -6.71 -4.35
C SER A 114 14.41 -5.92 -5.64
N PRO A 115 15.18 -4.83 -5.88
CA PRO A 115 15.07 -4.05 -7.11
C PRO A 115 15.43 -4.83 -8.37
N LYS A 116 16.22 -5.91 -8.25
CA LYS A 116 16.66 -6.73 -9.40
C LYS A 116 15.52 -7.37 -10.17
N PHE A 117 14.39 -7.62 -9.50
CA PHE A 117 13.23 -8.27 -10.11
C PHE A 117 12.14 -7.28 -10.54
N LEU A 118 12.35 -5.97 -10.35
CA LEU A 118 11.33 -4.95 -10.59
C LEU A 118 10.85 -4.96 -12.05
N LEU A 119 11.78 -5.03 -13.01
CA LEU A 119 11.44 -5.08 -14.43
C LEU A 119 10.56 -6.30 -14.75
N PHE A 120 10.93 -7.47 -14.23
CA PHE A 120 10.17 -8.69 -14.41
C PHE A 120 8.76 -8.61 -13.78
N LEU A 121 8.65 -8.06 -12.57
CA LEU A 121 7.38 -7.90 -11.84
C LEU A 121 6.40 -7.00 -12.58
N PHE A 122 6.86 -5.95 -13.25
CA PHE A 122 5.99 -5.09 -14.08
C PHE A 122 5.78 -5.62 -15.50
N ALA A 123 6.76 -6.34 -16.06
CA ALA A 123 6.65 -6.94 -17.38
C ALA A 123 5.55 -8.01 -17.44
N LEU A 124 5.36 -8.79 -16.37
CA LEU A 124 4.37 -9.87 -16.35
C LEU A 124 2.92 -9.34 -16.52
N PRO A 125 2.40 -8.39 -15.69
CA PRO A 125 1.08 -7.80 -15.93
C PRO A 125 0.96 -7.10 -17.29
N ALA A 126 2.02 -6.41 -17.73
CA ALA A 126 2.03 -5.74 -19.03
C ALA A 126 1.93 -6.74 -20.19
N ALA A 127 2.64 -7.87 -20.12
CA ALA A 127 2.57 -8.94 -21.10
C ALA A 127 1.17 -9.58 -21.14
N ILE A 128 0.58 -9.87 -19.98
CA ILE A 128 -0.80 -10.38 -19.88
C ILE A 128 -1.78 -9.41 -20.56
N PHE A 129 -1.67 -8.11 -20.26
CA PHE A 129 -2.51 -7.09 -20.85
C PHE A 129 -2.33 -6.99 -22.38
N LEU A 130 -1.08 -7.05 -22.87
CA LEU A 130 -0.78 -7.05 -24.30
C LEU A 130 -1.33 -8.30 -25.01
N ILE A 131 -1.18 -9.47 -24.42
CA ILE A 131 -1.72 -10.73 -24.97
C ILE A 131 -3.25 -10.64 -25.10
N ILE A 132 -3.94 -10.17 -24.05
CA ILE A 132 -5.40 -10.02 -24.08
C ILE A 132 -5.81 -9.05 -25.19
N THR A 133 -5.21 -7.86 -25.24
CA THR A 133 -5.57 -6.84 -26.25
C THR A 133 -5.25 -7.24 -27.69
N ILE A 134 -4.21 -8.05 -27.91
CA ILE A 134 -3.92 -8.67 -29.22
C ILE A 134 -4.96 -9.73 -29.55
N SER A 135 -5.29 -10.63 -28.61
CA SER A 135 -6.22 -11.73 -28.84
C SER A 135 -7.64 -11.28 -29.23
N ILE A 136 -8.09 -10.14 -28.68
CA ILE A 136 -9.40 -9.56 -28.99
C ILE A 136 -9.35 -8.56 -30.16
N GLY A 137 -8.17 -8.34 -30.76
CA GLY A 137 -7.98 -7.40 -31.87
C GLY A 137 -8.11 -5.92 -31.50
N SER A 138 -8.21 -5.59 -30.20
CA SER A 138 -8.45 -4.23 -29.71
C SER A 138 -7.17 -3.40 -29.52
N LEU A 139 -5.98 -3.97 -29.77
CA LEU A 139 -4.71 -3.24 -29.60
C LEU A 139 -4.65 -1.99 -30.50
N TRP A 140 -5.10 -2.12 -31.75
CA TRP A 140 -5.08 -1.03 -32.74
C TRP A 140 -6.48 -0.59 -33.20
N ASN A 141 -7.51 -1.42 -32.94
CA ASN A 141 -8.89 -1.15 -33.37
C ASN A 141 -9.75 -0.78 -32.17
N VAL A 142 -10.13 0.50 -32.07
CA VAL A 142 -11.05 0.99 -31.02
C VAL A 142 -12.49 0.71 -31.44
N PRO A 143 -13.26 -0.11 -30.69
CA PRO A 143 -14.65 -0.39 -31.04
C PRO A 143 -15.52 0.86 -30.98
N ARG A 144 -16.18 1.19 -32.09
CA ARG A 144 -17.13 2.30 -32.21
C ARG A 144 -18.55 1.78 -32.41
N GLY A 145 -19.51 2.39 -31.73
CA GLY A 145 -20.94 2.10 -31.90
C GLY A 145 -21.51 2.76 -33.15
N ALA A 146 -22.78 2.51 -33.44
CA ALA A 146 -23.49 3.06 -34.60
C ALA A 146 -23.42 4.59 -34.70
N ASN A 147 -23.28 5.27 -33.56
CA ASN A 147 -23.21 6.74 -33.47
C ASN A 147 -21.76 7.27 -33.54
N GLY A 148 -20.77 6.43 -33.87
CA GLY A 148 -19.34 6.78 -33.88
C GLY A 148 -18.70 6.89 -32.49
N ALA A 149 -19.48 6.79 -31.42
CA ALA A 149 -18.98 6.85 -30.04
C ALA A 149 -18.18 5.58 -29.68
N ILE A 150 -17.12 5.74 -28.88
CA ILE A 150 -16.30 4.64 -28.38
C ILE A 150 -17.13 3.79 -27.41
N VAL A 151 -17.19 2.48 -27.65
CA VAL A 151 -17.88 1.52 -26.78
C VAL A 151 -16.85 0.85 -25.87
N PHE A 152 -16.63 1.44 -24.69
CA PHE A 152 -15.60 0.99 -23.75
C PHE A 152 -15.79 -0.46 -23.27
N SER A 153 -17.03 -0.93 -23.17
CA SER A 153 -17.34 -2.32 -22.80
C SER A 153 -16.85 -3.35 -23.83
N LYS A 154 -16.59 -2.94 -25.07
CA LYS A 154 -16.04 -3.79 -26.13
C LYS A 154 -14.52 -3.65 -26.29
N LEU A 155 -13.92 -2.59 -25.72
CA LEU A 155 -12.48 -2.34 -25.80
C LEU A 155 -11.69 -3.39 -25.01
N ILE A 156 -12.11 -3.64 -23.77
CA ILE A 156 -11.65 -4.76 -22.95
C ILE A 156 -12.89 -5.32 -22.26
N PRO A 157 -13.48 -6.40 -22.80
CA PRO A 157 -14.68 -6.98 -22.21
C PRO A 157 -14.43 -7.42 -20.75
N VAL A 158 -15.43 -7.19 -19.90
CA VAL A 158 -15.30 -7.34 -18.44
C VAL A 158 -14.90 -8.76 -18.04
N ASN A 159 -15.35 -9.78 -18.78
CA ASN A 159 -14.99 -11.17 -18.52
C ASN A 159 -13.46 -11.40 -18.56
N TYR A 160 -12.73 -10.79 -19.50
CA TYR A 160 -11.27 -10.91 -19.56
C TYR A 160 -10.57 -10.23 -18.37
N ILE A 161 -11.16 -9.13 -17.89
CA ILE A 161 -10.66 -8.46 -16.68
C ILE A 161 -10.86 -9.39 -15.49
N ASP A 162 -12.04 -9.96 -15.34
CA ASP A 162 -12.37 -10.86 -14.23
C ASP A 162 -11.54 -12.14 -14.24
N GLU A 163 -11.31 -12.74 -15.42
CA GLU A 163 -10.47 -13.93 -15.61
C GLU A 163 -9.02 -13.72 -15.13
N VAL A 164 -8.52 -12.48 -15.13
CA VAL A 164 -7.19 -12.16 -14.60
C VAL A 164 -7.24 -11.71 -13.14
N PHE A 165 -8.10 -10.75 -12.83
CA PHE A 165 -8.10 -10.09 -11.52
C PHE A 165 -8.69 -10.98 -10.42
N VAL A 166 -9.72 -11.79 -10.71
CA VAL A 166 -10.35 -12.66 -9.70
C VAL A 166 -9.38 -13.76 -9.24
N PRO A 167 -8.73 -14.55 -10.12
CA PRO A 167 -7.73 -15.53 -9.68
C PRO A 167 -6.54 -14.88 -8.98
N THR A 168 -6.08 -13.72 -9.44
CA THR A 168 -4.98 -12.99 -8.81
C THR A 168 -5.34 -12.53 -7.39
N ALA A 169 -6.56 -12.00 -7.18
CA ALA A 169 -7.05 -11.58 -5.88
C ALA A 169 -7.26 -12.78 -4.93
N LEU A 170 -7.79 -13.89 -5.46
CA LEU A 170 -7.95 -15.13 -4.70
C LEU A 170 -6.58 -15.69 -4.27
N PHE A 171 -5.62 -15.75 -5.20
CA PHE A 171 -4.26 -16.15 -4.90
C PHE A 171 -3.63 -15.28 -3.81
N ALA A 172 -3.71 -13.95 -3.91
CA ALA A 172 -3.20 -13.05 -2.89
C ALA A 172 -3.86 -13.26 -1.52
N SER A 173 -5.18 -13.48 -1.50
CA SER A 173 -5.95 -13.72 -0.27
C SER A 173 -5.55 -15.04 0.40
N ILE A 174 -5.37 -16.11 -0.40
CA ILE A 174 -4.87 -17.40 0.10
C ILE A 174 -3.47 -17.24 0.67
N MET A 175 -2.54 -16.61 -0.07
CA MET A 175 -1.17 -16.38 0.40
C MET A 175 -1.14 -15.61 1.73
N PHE A 176 -1.99 -14.58 1.86
CA PHE A 176 -2.13 -13.79 3.08
C PHE A 176 -2.67 -14.60 4.26
N ALA A 177 -3.76 -15.36 4.05
CA ALA A 177 -4.37 -16.18 5.08
C ALA A 177 -3.39 -17.21 5.64
N PHE A 178 -2.68 -17.95 4.78
CA PHE A 178 -1.68 -18.92 5.21
C PHE A 178 -0.49 -18.27 5.92
N GLY A 179 -0.03 -17.10 5.46
CA GLY A 179 1.05 -16.36 6.12
C GLY A 179 0.67 -15.96 7.55
N ILE A 180 -0.57 -15.47 7.74
CA ILE A 180 -1.11 -15.15 9.07
C ILE A 180 -1.22 -16.41 9.93
N LEU A 181 -1.78 -17.51 9.40
CA LEU A 181 -1.95 -18.74 10.17
C LEU A 181 -0.60 -19.30 10.65
N LYS A 182 0.43 -19.25 9.80
CA LYS A 182 1.79 -19.67 10.16
C LYS A 182 2.37 -18.77 11.25
N TYR A 183 2.27 -17.45 11.08
CA TYR A 183 2.73 -16.48 12.08
C TYR A 183 2.01 -16.64 13.43
N TRP A 184 0.69 -16.80 13.39
CA TRP A 184 -0.14 -17.00 14.58
C TRP A 184 0.28 -18.26 15.35
N LYS A 185 0.53 -19.36 14.64
CA LYS A 185 1.00 -20.61 15.24
C LYS A 185 2.35 -20.43 15.96
N ASP A 186 3.29 -19.72 15.36
CA ASP A 186 4.61 -19.51 15.96
C ASP A 186 4.58 -18.50 17.12
N MET A 187 3.72 -17.48 17.04
CA MET A 187 3.44 -16.59 18.16
C MET A 187 2.83 -17.36 19.35
N ALA A 188 1.84 -18.23 19.08
CA ALA A 188 1.16 -19.02 20.11
C ALA A 188 2.10 -19.97 20.86
N LYS A 189 3.08 -20.59 20.16
CA LYS A 189 4.10 -21.44 20.80
C LYS A 189 4.97 -20.69 21.80
N ASN A 190 5.18 -19.39 21.58
CA ASN A 190 6.07 -18.55 22.40
C ASN A 190 5.27 -17.65 23.36
N ALA A 191 3.95 -17.80 23.42
CA ALA A 191 3.11 -17.05 24.33
C ALA A 191 3.30 -17.56 25.76
N THR A 192 3.79 -16.70 26.65
CA THR A 192 4.03 -17.04 28.06
C THR A 192 2.79 -16.85 28.94
N GLN A 193 1.79 -16.08 28.49
CA GLN A 193 0.53 -15.83 29.20
C GLN A 193 -0.63 -15.69 28.20
N ALA A 194 -1.77 -16.33 28.52
CA ALA A 194 -3.03 -16.10 27.82
C ALA A 194 -3.66 -14.79 28.31
N SER A 195 -4.03 -13.90 27.41
CA SER A 195 -4.84 -12.73 27.76
C SER A 195 -6.25 -13.19 28.15
N GLY A 196 -6.78 -12.69 29.28
CA GLY A 196 -8.17 -12.94 29.70
C GLY A 196 -9.23 -12.17 28.89
N SER A 197 -8.84 -11.45 27.83
CA SER A 197 -9.76 -10.67 27.00
C SER A 197 -10.34 -11.51 25.86
N ASN A 198 -11.61 -11.29 25.54
CA ASN A 198 -12.25 -11.90 24.38
C ASN A 198 -11.62 -11.36 23.08
N ILE A 199 -11.29 -12.24 22.13
CA ILE A 199 -10.72 -11.89 20.82
C ILE A 199 -11.54 -10.83 20.08
N ILE A 200 -12.87 -10.86 20.20
CA ILE A 200 -13.75 -9.86 19.56
C ILE A 200 -13.46 -8.47 20.11
N SER A 201 -13.29 -8.34 21.42
CA SER A 201 -12.96 -7.05 22.06
C SER A 201 -11.60 -6.52 21.60
N ALA A 202 -10.61 -7.41 21.44
CA ALA A 202 -9.29 -7.07 20.94
C ALA A 202 -9.35 -6.60 19.47
N ILE A 203 -10.16 -7.26 18.65
CA ILE A 203 -10.39 -6.86 17.25
C ILE A 203 -11.04 -5.48 17.20
N ILE A 204 -12.12 -5.24 17.96
CA ILE A 204 -12.80 -3.94 17.98
C ILE A 204 -11.84 -2.83 18.41
N ALA A 205 -11.08 -3.04 19.49
CA ALA A 205 -10.08 -2.08 19.96
C ALA A 205 -9.01 -1.79 18.89
N THR A 206 -8.52 -2.83 18.21
CA THR A 206 -7.52 -2.71 17.15
C THR A 206 -8.07 -1.96 15.94
N VAL A 207 -9.25 -2.33 15.44
CA VAL A 207 -9.90 -1.67 14.29
C VAL A 207 -10.19 -0.20 14.61
N THR A 208 -10.70 0.09 15.81
CA THR A 208 -10.96 1.46 16.26
C THR A 208 -9.67 2.27 16.32
N GLY A 209 -8.60 1.67 16.85
CA GLY A 209 -7.27 2.29 16.89
C GLY A 209 -6.72 2.60 15.49
N ILE A 210 -6.91 1.69 14.53
CA ILE A 210 -6.53 1.87 13.12
C ILE A 210 -7.32 3.01 12.49
N LEU A 211 -8.65 3.01 12.60
CA LEU A 211 -9.49 4.06 12.01
C LEU A 211 -9.17 5.45 12.58
N LEU A 212 -8.96 5.56 13.89
CA LEU A 212 -8.65 6.83 14.56
C LEU A 212 -7.17 7.23 14.47
N HIS A 213 -6.30 6.34 13.97
CA HIS A 213 -4.85 6.50 13.92
C HIS A 213 -4.25 6.89 15.29
N SER A 214 -4.82 6.36 16.37
CA SER A 214 -4.48 6.76 17.75
C SER A 214 -3.01 6.47 18.09
N GLY A 215 -2.45 5.38 17.58
CA GLY A 215 -1.04 5.02 17.76
C GLY A 215 -0.07 6.00 17.11
N LEU A 216 -0.36 6.47 15.88
CA LEU A 216 0.50 7.45 15.19
C LEU A 216 0.51 8.82 15.88
N LYS A 217 -0.60 9.19 16.55
CA LYS A 217 -0.70 10.46 17.29
C LYS A 217 0.19 10.49 18.53
N LYS A 218 0.66 9.33 19.01
CA LYS A 218 1.56 9.23 20.16
C LYS A 218 3.02 9.57 19.81
N CYS A 219 3.40 9.59 18.53
CA CYS A 219 4.79 9.82 18.14
C CYS A 219 5.12 11.32 18.04
N ASP A 220 6.35 11.73 18.36
CA ASP A 220 6.68 13.15 18.54
C ASP A 220 7.39 13.80 17.35
N LEU A 221 8.43 13.17 16.81
CA LEU A 221 9.28 13.74 15.76
C LEU A 221 8.51 13.99 14.45
N THR A 222 7.64 13.05 14.06
CA THR A 222 6.93 13.09 12.77
C THR A 222 5.42 13.23 12.93
N LYS A 223 4.93 14.07 13.85
CA LYS A 223 3.48 14.28 14.07
C LYS A 223 2.72 14.63 12.79
N THR A 224 3.32 15.45 11.92
CA THR A 224 2.71 15.89 10.66
C THR A 224 2.43 14.74 9.69
N ARG A 225 3.14 13.61 9.82
CA ARG A 225 2.93 12.41 9.00
C ARG A 225 1.54 11.79 9.22
N CYS A 226 0.96 11.95 10.41
CA CYS A 226 -0.36 11.41 10.72
C CYS A 226 -1.41 11.96 9.74
N LYS A 227 -1.37 13.26 9.43
CA LYS A 227 -2.27 13.89 8.45
C LYS A 227 -2.08 13.31 7.04
N SER A 228 -0.83 13.19 6.57
CA SER A 228 -0.56 12.60 5.25
C SER A 228 -1.01 11.14 5.16
N HIS A 229 -0.83 10.37 6.25
CA HIS A 229 -1.25 8.97 6.29
C HIS A 229 -2.78 8.84 6.31
N LEU A 230 -3.48 9.67 7.10
CA LEU A 230 -4.95 9.71 7.12
C LEU A 230 -5.53 10.01 5.74
N LEU A 231 -4.96 10.97 5.01
CA LEU A 231 -5.38 11.30 3.65
C LEU A 231 -5.19 10.13 2.68
N VAL A 232 -4.04 9.45 2.74
CA VAL A 232 -3.81 8.24 1.92
C VAL A 232 -4.79 7.12 2.31
N PHE A 233 -4.96 6.85 3.61
CA PHE A 233 -5.82 5.80 4.13
C PHE A 233 -7.29 5.99 3.73
N TYR A 234 -7.85 7.17 4.00
CA TYR A 234 -9.23 7.49 3.63
C TYR A 234 -9.39 7.74 2.13
N GLY A 235 -8.34 8.14 1.42
CA GLY A 235 -8.28 8.16 -0.04
C GLY A 235 -8.50 6.76 -0.63
N PHE A 236 -7.75 5.76 -0.15
CA PHE A 236 -7.97 4.36 -0.49
C PHE A 236 -9.37 3.88 -0.09
N GLY A 237 -9.86 4.26 1.09
CA GLY A 237 -11.22 3.94 1.53
C GLY A 237 -12.29 4.44 0.56
N GLY A 238 -12.19 5.70 0.12
CA GLY A 238 -13.10 6.28 -0.88
C GLY A 238 -13.02 5.57 -2.23
N LEU A 239 -11.82 5.29 -2.73
CA LEU A 239 -11.62 4.55 -3.99
C LEU A 239 -12.14 3.10 -3.90
N PHE A 240 -11.98 2.46 -2.74
CA PHE A 240 -12.51 1.13 -2.48
C PHE A 240 -14.04 1.16 -2.49
N ILE A 241 -14.68 2.12 -1.83
CA ILE A 241 -16.14 2.30 -1.86
C ILE A 241 -16.63 2.53 -3.29
N ALA A 242 -15.98 3.41 -4.04
CA ALA A 242 -16.33 3.67 -5.45
C ALA A 242 -16.24 2.41 -6.31
N THR A 243 -15.19 1.60 -6.11
CA THR A 243 -15.00 0.33 -6.83
C THR A 243 -16.10 -0.67 -6.49
N ASN A 244 -16.44 -0.84 -5.20
CA ASN A 244 -17.51 -1.75 -4.79
C ASN A 244 -18.90 -1.29 -5.23
N LEU A 245 -19.17 0.02 -5.23
CA LEU A 245 -20.39 0.57 -5.83
C LEU A 245 -20.47 0.23 -7.32
N SER A 246 -19.35 0.32 -8.05
CA SER A 246 -19.32 -0.05 -9.47
C SER A 246 -19.64 -1.52 -9.71
N LEU A 247 -19.11 -2.42 -8.85
CA LEU A 247 -19.40 -3.85 -8.92
C LEU A 247 -20.86 -4.13 -8.60
N PHE A 248 -21.42 -3.47 -7.58
CA PHE A 248 -22.84 -3.59 -7.25
C PHE A 248 -23.74 -3.09 -8.39
N TYR A 249 -23.39 -1.97 -9.03
CA TYR A 249 -24.13 -1.46 -10.19
C TYR A 249 -24.08 -2.43 -11.36
N LEU A 250 -22.90 -2.93 -11.70
CA LEU A 250 -22.71 -3.83 -12.83
C LEU A 250 -23.37 -5.21 -12.59
N TYR A 251 -23.12 -5.84 -11.45
CA TYR A 251 -23.58 -7.21 -11.19
C TYR A 251 -24.95 -7.29 -10.55
N GLY A 252 -25.25 -6.38 -9.62
CA GLY A 252 -26.51 -6.32 -8.89
C GLY A 252 -27.61 -5.63 -9.68
N LEU A 253 -27.37 -4.38 -10.11
CA LEU A 253 -28.37 -3.57 -10.81
C LEU A 253 -28.36 -3.74 -12.34
N LYS A 254 -27.37 -4.45 -12.88
CA LYS A 254 -27.14 -4.57 -14.34
C LYS A 254 -27.01 -3.22 -15.03
N TRP A 255 -26.55 -2.20 -14.31
CA TRP A 255 -26.31 -0.86 -14.84
C TRP A 255 -24.88 -0.76 -15.35
N GLU A 256 -24.76 -0.78 -16.68
CA GLU A 256 -23.48 -0.62 -17.36
C GLU A 256 -22.98 0.83 -17.33
N SER A 257 -21.66 0.99 -17.20
CA SER A 257 -20.99 2.28 -17.32
C SER A 257 -21.21 2.89 -18.73
N PRO A 258 -21.17 4.23 -18.91
CA PRO A 258 -20.60 5.23 -18.00
C PRO A 258 -21.61 5.83 -16.99
N TYR A 259 -21.17 5.96 -15.73
CA TYR A 259 -21.97 6.59 -14.68
C TYR A 259 -21.91 8.13 -14.72
N PRO A 260 -23.02 8.84 -14.43
CA PRO A 260 -23.08 10.31 -14.34
C PRO A 260 -22.06 10.90 -13.35
N GLN A 261 -21.63 12.15 -13.54
CA GLN A 261 -20.70 12.82 -12.61
C GLN A 261 -21.33 13.16 -11.26
N THR A 262 -22.65 13.20 -11.18
CA THR A 262 -23.44 13.43 -9.96
C THR A 262 -23.67 12.15 -9.16
N ASP A 263 -23.22 11.01 -9.66
CA ASP A 263 -23.41 9.72 -9.01
C ASP A 263 -22.51 9.58 -7.76
N PRO A 264 -22.99 8.96 -6.66
CA PRO A 264 -22.19 8.73 -5.47
C PRO A 264 -20.84 8.06 -5.74
N LEU A 265 -20.77 7.13 -6.69
CA LEU A 265 -19.53 6.49 -7.14
C LEU A 265 -18.48 7.52 -7.56
N LYS A 266 -18.89 8.58 -8.25
CA LYS A 266 -17.99 9.66 -8.71
C LYS A 266 -17.58 10.57 -7.58
N PHE A 267 -18.43 10.83 -6.59
CA PHE A 267 -18.03 11.60 -5.41
C PHE A 267 -16.96 10.87 -4.60
N PHE A 268 -17.17 9.58 -4.31
CA PHE A 268 -16.17 8.77 -3.63
C PHE A 268 -14.89 8.58 -4.45
N GLY A 269 -15.03 8.37 -5.77
CA GLY A 269 -13.90 8.23 -6.69
C GLY A 269 -13.04 9.49 -6.77
N ASN A 270 -13.65 10.65 -7.02
CA ASN A 270 -12.93 11.92 -7.15
C ASN A 270 -12.36 12.39 -5.81
N GLY A 271 -13.17 12.34 -4.74
CA GLY A 271 -12.73 12.71 -3.39
C GLY A 271 -11.60 11.80 -2.92
N GLY A 272 -11.72 10.49 -3.16
CA GLY A 272 -10.69 9.49 -2.87
C GLY A 272 -9.39 9.75 -3.64
N ALA A 273 -9.47 10.04 -4.94
CA ALA A 273 -8.32 10.34 -5.78
C ALA A 273 -7.59 11.62 -5.32
N ILE A 274 -8.32 12.69 -5.03
CA ILE A 274 -7.75 13.94 -4.51
C ILE A 274 -7.05 13.70 -3.16
N ALA A 275 -7.74 13.03 -2.23
CA ALA A 275 -7.17 12.71 -0.92
C ALA A 275 -5.90 11.84 -1.05
N LEU A 276 -5.90 10.85 -1.96
CA LEU A 276 -4.75 10.00 -2.22
C LEU A 276 -3.56 10.79 -2.77
N ILE A 277 -3.76 11.64 -3.80
CA ILE A 277 -2.71 12.44 -4.45
C ILE A 277 -2.14 13.49 -3.49
N VAL A 278 -3.00 14.21 -2.76
CA VAL A 278 -2.55 15.17 -1.75
C VAL A 278 -1.82 14.46 -0.62
N GLY A 279 -2.39 13.35 -0.13
CA GLY A 279 -1.80 12.53 0.94
C GLY A 279 -0.41 12.00 0.58
N ILE A 280 -0.24 11.43 -0.61
CA ILE A 280 1.06 10.87 -1.05
C ILE A 280 2.09 11.98 -1.28
N THR A 281 1.67 13.13 -1.83
CA THR A 281 2.53 14.29 -2.01
C THR A 281 3.04 14.80 -0.66
N LEU A 282 2.14 14.98 0.31
CA LEU A 282 2.51 15.38 1.66
C LEU A 282 3.40 14.34 2.35
N MET A 283 3.19 13.05 2.09
CA MET A 283 4.01 11.97 2.64
C MET A 283 5.44 12.02 2.11
N ILE A 284 5.62 12.23 0.79
CA ILE A 284 6.93 12.42 0.15
C ILE A 284 7.63 13.65 0.75
N LEU A 285 6.93 14.79 0.83
CA LEU A 285 7.49 16.02 1.38
C LEU A 285 7.89 15.88 2.85
N ASN A 286 7.07 15.23 3.68
CA ASN A 286 7.38 14.95 5.07
C ASN A 286 8.63 14.05 5.20
N ARG A 287 8.80 13.06 4.33
CA ARG A 287 9.95 12.15 4.34
C ARG A 287 11.24 12.88 3.93
N LEU A 288 11.19 13.70 2.88
CA LEU A 288 12.32 14.49 2.43
C LEU A 288 12.74 15.54 3.46
N ARG A 289 11.78 16.21 4.12
CA ARG A 289 12.05 17.23 5.16
C ARG A 289 12.71 16.64 6.40
N ASN A 290 12.35 15.41 6.78
CA ASN A 290 12.84 14.76 8.00
C ASN A 290 13.97 13.76 7.75
N LYS A 291 14.54 13.70 6.55
CA LYS A 291 15.53 12.68 6.14
C LYS A 291 16.74 12.57 7.07
N GLU A 292 17.19 13.69 7.64
CA GLU A 292 18.36 13.74 8.51
C GLU A 292 18.09 13.12 9.88
N LYS A 293 16.88 13.33 10.42
CA LYS A 293 16.49 12.85 11.75
C LYS A 293 15.85 11.46 11.71
N ALA A 294 15.05 11.19 10.69
CA ALA A 294 14.20 10.01 10.59
C ALA A 294 14.67 8.96 9.56
N GLY A 295 15.68 9.31 8.75
CA GLY A 295 16.12 8.51 7.62
C GLY A 295 15.22 8.67 6.39
N LEU A 296 15.72 8.23 5.22
CA LEU A 296 14.94 8.19 3.97
C LEU A 296 14.01 6.98 3.89
N GLY A 297 14.20 5.97 4.75
CA GLY A 297 13.50 4.69 4.71
C GLY A 297 14.03 3.74 3.64
N SER A 298 13.35 2.61 3.50
CA SER A 298 13.82 1.48 2.69
C SER A 298 13.49 1.63 1.21
N TYR A 299 14.15 0.83 0.35
CA TYR A 299 13.76 0.65 -1.05
C TYR A 299 12.26 0.32 -1.19
N PHE A 300 11.74 -0.57 -0.34
CA PHE A 300 10.36 -1.01 -0.40
C PHE A 300 9.37 0.12 -0.07
N ASP A 301 9.74 1.01 0.87
CA ASP A 301 8.93 2.20 1.20
C ASP A 301 8.74 3.09 -0.04
N TRP A 302 9.84 3.34 -0.77
CA TRP A 302 9.82 4.18 -1.96
C TRP A 302 9.14 3.51 -3.13
N LEU A 303 9.37 2.20 -3.35
CA LEU A 303 8.64 1.44 -4.35
C LEU A 303 7.12 1.57 -4.15
N PHE A 304 6.65 1.36 -2.91
CA PHE A 304 5.23 1.45 -2.58
C PHE A 304 4.67 2.86 -2.81
N ILE A 305 5.38 3.89 -2.34
CA ILE A 305 4.99 5.29 -2.55
C ILE A 305 4.92 5.63 -4.05
N SER A 306 5.93 5.23 -4.83
CA SER A 306 6.00 5.49 -6.27
C SER A 306 4.88 4.78 -7.03
N VAL A 307 4.61 3.51 -6.74
CA VAL A 307 3.52 2.76 -7.40
C VAL A 307 2.17 3.43 -7.13
N ILE A 308 1.89 3.80 -5.88
CA ILE A 308 0.64 4.48 -5.51
C ILE A 308 0.52 5.84 -6.21
N ALA A 309 1.60 6.62 -6.24
CA ALA A 309 1.61 7.92 -6.91
C ALA A 309 1.36 7.77 -8.41
N VAL A 310 2.04 6.84 -9.08
CA VAL A 310 1.87 6.60 -10.52
C VAL A 310 0.46 6.13 -10.83
N ILE A 311 -0.09 5.18 -10.08
CA ILE A 311 -1.46 4.68 -10.27
C ILE A 311 -2.49 5.80 -10.01
N GLY A 312 -2.33 6.57 -8.92
CA GLY A 312 -3.25 7.66 -8.59
C GLY A 312 -3.26 8.77 -9.64
N VAL A 313 -2.07 9.19 -10.11
CA VAL A 313 -1.93 10.22 -11.15
C VAL A 313 -2.43 9.71 -12.50
N SER A 314 -2.02 8.51 -12.92
CA SER A 314 -2.46 7.94 -14.20
C SER A 314 -3.96 7.69 -14.25
N GLY A 315 -4.57 7.19 -13.17
CA GLY A 315 -6.02 7.02 -13.07
C GLY A 315 -6.78 8.34 -13.14
N THR A 316 -6.30 9.38 -12.46
CA THR A 316 -6.90 10.72 -12.51
C THR A 316 -6.76 11.34 -13.90
N LEU A 317 -5.57 11.22 -14.50
CA LEU A 317 -5.32 11.69 -15.86
C LEU A 317 -6.22 10.98 -16.88
N ALA A 318 -6.38 9.66 -16.78
CA ALA A 318 -7.27 8.90 -17.65
C ALA A 318 -8.71 9.42 -17.59
N GLN A 319 -9.21 9.75 -16.39
CA GLN A 319 -10.52 10.37 -16.24
C GLN A 319 -10.59 11.78 -16.86
N LEU A 320 -9.59 12.63 -16.62
CA LEU A 320 -9.55 13.99 -17.16
C LEU A 320 -9.50 13.97 -18.69
N LEU A 321 -8.67 13.13 -19.29
CA LEU A 321 -8.60 12.94 -20.74
C LEU A 321 -9.94 12.45 -21.28
N ARG A 322 -10.59 11.48 -20.63
CA ARG A 322 -11.92 11.02 -21.02
C ARG A 322 -12.94 12.16 -21.02
N LEU A 323 -12.93 13.05 -20.02
CA LEU A 323 -13.83 14.19 -19.95
C LEU A 323 -13.50 15.27 -20.99
N ALA A 324 -12.22 15.58 -21.19
CA ALA A 324 -11.76 16.54 -22.19
C ALA A 324 -12.11 16.08 -23.60
N PHE A 325 -11.75 14.85 -23.98
CA PHE A 325 -12.05 14.33 -25.32
C PHE A 325 -13.54 14.06 -25.56
N SER A 326 -14.35 13.77 -24.53
CA SER A 326 -15.79 13.56 -24.74
C SER A 326 -16.61 14.87 -24.78
N LYS A 327 -16.35 15.83 -23.88
CA LYS A 327 -17.10 17.09 -23.83
C LYS A 327 -16.51 18.19 -24.71
N MET A 328 -15.20 18.34 -24.75
CA MET A 328 -14.55 19.39 -25.55
C MET A 328 -14.66 19.06 -27.04
N ALA A 329 -14.52 17.79 -27.45
CA ALA A 329 -14.78 17.40 -28.82
C ALA A 329 -16.25 17.63 -29.23
N HIS A 330 -17.22 17.36 -28.35
CA HIS A 330 -18.63 17.68 -28.62
C HIS A 330 -18.92 19.18 -28.68
N MET A 331 -18.30 19.98 -27.81
CA MET A 331 -18.40 21.44 -27.85
C MET A 331 -17.77 22.03 -29.11
N PHE A 332 -16.57 21.56 -29.47
CA PHE A 332 -15.88 21.99 -30.68
C PHE A 332 -16.67 21.57 -31.92
N TYR A 333 -17.11 20.31 -31.99
CA TYR A 333 -17.96 19.81 -33.07
C TYR A 333 -19.27 20.60 -33.20
N ARG A 334 -19.95 20.89 -32.08
CA ARG A 334 -21.16 21.73 -32.09
C ARG A 334 -20.86 23.16 -32.51
N ALA A 335 -19.77 23.76 -32.03
CA ALA A 335 -19.37 25.09 -32.44
C ALA A 335 -19.05 25.14 -33.94
N THR A 336 -18.28 24.18 -34.47
CA THR A 336 -17.97 24.06 -35.88
C THR A 336 -19.22 23.79 -36.72
N ALA A 337 -20.12 22.91 -36.26
CA ALA A 337 -21.39 22.62 -36.93
C ALA A 337 -22.34 23.83 -36.94
N MET A 338 -22.41 24.61 -35.86
CA MET A 338 -23.19 25.85 -35.79
C MET A 338 -22.61 26.93 -36.71
N VAL A 339 -21.28 27.09 -36.75
CA VAL A 339 -20.61 28.00 -37.69
C VAL A 339 -20.85 27.57 -39.13
N PHE A 340 -20.71 26.28 -39.44
CA PHE A 340 -20.97 25.74 -40.77
C PHE A 340 -22.44 25.89 -41.17
N ALA A 341 -23.40 25.62 -40.28
CA ALA A 341 -24.83 25.81 -40.56
C ALA A 341 -25.18 27.28 -40.85
N LYS A 342 -24.56 28.22 -40.13
CA LYS A 342 -24.73 29.66 -40.37
C LYS A 342 -24.15 30.11 -41.72
N TYR A 343 -23.01 29.55 -42.14
CA TYR A 343 -22.38 29.92 -43.42
C TYR A 343 -22.94 29.14 -44.63
N SER A 344 -23.55 27.97 -44.43
CA SER A 344 -24.13 27.15 -45.50
C SER A 344 -25.62 27.40 -45.76
N GLY A 345 -26.24 28.37 -45.08
CA GLY A 345 -27.65 28.74 -45.27
C GLY A 345 -28.67 27.68 -44.82
N ARG A 346 -28.24 26.63 -44.13
CA ARG A 346 -29.10 25.49 -43.72
C ARG A 346 -29.99 25.77 -42.50
N GLY A 347 -30.01 26.99 -41.97
CA GLY A 347 -30.73 27.36 -40.75
C GLY A 347 -32.08 28.08 -40.94
N GLU A 348 -32.46 28.45 -42.17
CA GLU A 348 -33.64 29.31 -42.43
C GLU A 348 -34.87 28.56 -42.98
N SER A 349 -34.93 27.23 -42.83
CA SER A 349 -36.10 26.44 -43.22
C SER A 349 -36.59 25.55 -42.08
N ALA A 350 -37.20 26.19 -41.07
CA ALA A 350 -38.20 25.61 -40.17
C ALA A 350 -38.97 26.74 -39.49
#